data_AF-A0A7W8CA92-F1
#
_entry.id   AF-A0A7W8CA92-F1
#
_cell.length_a   1.000
_cell.length_b   1.000
_cell.length_c   1.000
_cell.angle_alpha   90.00
_cell.angle_beta   90.00
_cell.angle_gamma   90.00
#
_symmetry.space_group_name_H-M   'P 1'
#
loop_
_entity.id
_entity.type
_entity.pdbx_description
1 polymer ?
#
loop_
_entity_poly.entity_id
_entity_poly.type
_entity_poly.pdbx_seq_one_letter_code
_entity_poly.pdbx_strand_id
1 'polypeptide(L)'
;MTDDVFPLQIPEAGYLNKVGLVVFLVAELEGLIITDLVRFHPLLPPQLDFATLRGMKVAGMTTSNMGQYFLAHAPRSTDEGVAEYYRAGGQALIEIGPKRNAMLHARPGVDGNDPQQKLRLLRWRPDTDHEKSEAHMIDDEWIDDLISTIIEIRTSVVASRPRQPRLDGLQ
;
A
#
# COMPACT_ATOMS: atom_id res chain seq x y z
N MET A 1 -37.69 18.47 -23.68
CA MET A 1 -36.61 17.62 -23.14
C MET A 1 -35.48 18.56 -22.81
N THR A 2 -35.32 18.92 -21.55
CA THR A 2 -34.11 19.61 -21.09
C THR A 2 -33.02 18.55 -21.07
N ASP A 3 -31.91 18.82 -21.75
CA ASP A 3 -30.68 18.07 -21.56
C ASP A 3 -30.21 18.37 -20.13
N ASP A 4 -30.68 17.57 -19.17
CA ASP A 4 -30.20 17.59 -17.79
C ASP A 4 -28.78 17.02 -17.80
N VAL A 5 -27.84 17.86 -18.21
CA VAL A 5 -26.41 17.63 -18.00
C VAL A 5 -26.21 17.71 -16.50
N PHE A 6 -26.19 16.57 -15.82
CA PHE A 6 -25.75 16.50 -14.43
C PHE A 6 -24.31 17.00 -14.38
N PRO A 7 -24.02 18.18 -13.79
CA PRO A 7 -22.67 18.68 -13.73
C PRO A 7 -21.83 17.69 -12.92
N LEU A 8 -20.66 17.32 -13.46
CA LEU A 8 -19.71 16.50 -12.73
C LEU A 8 -19.30 17.24 -11.46
N GLN A 9 -19.77 16.75 -10.31
CA GLN A 9 -19.30 17.23 -9.02
C GLN A 9 -17.93 16.60 -8.75
N ILE A 10 -16.92 17.45 -8.61
CA ILE A 10 -15.55 17.08 -8.30
C ILE A 10 -15.23 17.62 -6.90
N PRO A 11 -14.60 16.83 -6.01
CA PRO A 11 -14.12 17.35 -4.73
C PRO A 11 -13.14 18.50 -4.91
N GLU A 12 -12.90 19.26 -3.84
CA GLU A 12 -11.87 20.29 -3.85
C GLU A 12 -10.48 19.71 -4.17
N ALA A 13 -9.66 20.50 -4.87
CA ALA A 13 -8.32 20.08 -5.27
C ALA A 13 -7.45 19.64 -4.09
N GLY A 14 -7.60 20.27 -2.92
CA GLY A 14 -6.88 19.87 -1.70
C GLY A 14 -7.14 18.43 -1.28
N TYR A 15 -8.41 18.01 -1.29
CA TYR A 15 -8.80 16.64 -0.99
C TYR A 15 -8.25 15.65 -2.02
N LEU A 16 -8.37 15.96 -3.32
CA LEU A 16 -7.84 15.12 -4.40
C LEU A 16 -6.31 14.99 -4.35
N ASN A 17 -5.60 16.04 -3.97
CA ASN A 17 -4.15 15.99 -3.79
C ASN A 17 -3.75 15.01 -2.68
N LYS A 18 -4.51 14.96 -1.58
CA LYS A 18 -4.27 14.01 -0.49
C LYS A 18 -4.53 12.56 -0.94
N VAL A 19 -5.62 12.31 -1.67
CA VAL A 19 -5.89 10.99 -2.28
C VAL A 19 -4.74 10.57 -3.19
N GLY A 20 -4.28 11.47 -4.08
CA GLY A 20 -3.15 11.21 -4.96
C GLY A 20 -1.85 10.94 -4.19
N LEU A 21 -1.62 11.66 -3.09
CA LEU A 21 -0.45 11.45 -2.23
C LEU A 21 -0.48 10.05 -1.58
N VAL A 22 -1.62 9.58 -1.08
CA VAL A 22 -1.74 8.21 -0.56
C VAL A 22 -1.39 7.19 -1.64
N VAL A 23 -1.96 7.33 -2.85
CA VAL A 23 -1.67 6.41 -3.96
C VAL A 23 -0.17 6.38 -4.28
N PHE A 24 0.46 7.55 -4.32
CA PHE A 24 1.90 7.68 -4.57
C PHE A 24 2.74 7.03 -3.46
N LEU A 25 2.45 7.31 -2.18
CA LEU A 25 3.21 6.80 -1.05
C LEU A 25 3.14 5.27 -0.96
N VAL A 26 1.97 4.67 -1.20
CA VAL A 26 1.85 3.20 -1.22
C VAL A 26 2.65 2.60 -2.37
N ALA A 27 2.55 3.17 -3.58
CA ALA A 27 3.30 2.70 -4.74
C ALA A 27 4.82 2.86 -4.55
N GLU A 28 5.27 3.93 -3.88
CA GLU A 28 6.68 4.12 -3.55
C GLU A 28 7.18 3.08 -2.55
N LEU A 29 6.40 2.76 -1.52
CA LEU A 29 6.75 1.72 -0.55
C LEU A 29 6.80 0.32 -1.19
N GLU A 30 5.81 -0.03 -2.00
CA GLU A 30 5.80 -1.28 -2.79
C GLU A 30 7.03 -1.34 -3.71
N GLY A 31 7.29 -0.25 -4.44
CA GLY A 31 8.42 -0.11 -5.35
C GLY A 31 9.77 -0.23 -4.64
N LEU A 32 9.92 0.37 -3.46
CA LEU A 32 11.13 0.27 -2.65
C LEU A 32 11.46 -1.20 -2.33
N ILE A 33 10.49 -1.95 -1.83
CA ILE A 33 10.68 -3.35 -1.43
C ILE A 33 10.95 -4.23 -2.66
N ILE A 34 10.21 -4.01 -3.76
CA ILE A 34 10.38 -4.79 -5.00
C ILE A 34 11.75 -4.52 -5.63
N THR A 35 12.15 -3.25 -5.73
CA THR A 35 13.42 -2.88 -6.40
C THR A 35 14.63 -3.38 -5.63
N ASP A 36 14.54 -3.52 -4.30
CA ASP A 36 15.59 -4.09 -3.47
C ASP A 36 15.80 -5.59 -3.63
N LEU A 37 14.87 -6.32 -4.27
CA LEU A 37 15.07 -7.73 -4.60
C LEU A 37 16.26 -7.87 -5.55
N VAL A 38 16.45 -6.91 -6.45
CA VAL A 38 17.63 -6.86 -7.34
C VAL A 38 18.91 -6.69 -6.53
N ARG A 39 18.87 -5.79 -5.53
CA ARG A 39 20.02 -5.44 -4.70
C ARG A 39 20.47 -6.59 -3.80
N PHE A 40 19.52 -7.36 -3.26
CA PHE A 40 19.80 -8.44 -2.30
C PHE A 40 19.75 -9.84 -2.91
N HIS A 41 19.61 -9.95 -4.23
CA HIS A 41 19.43 -11.22 -4.94
C HIS A 41 20.35 -12.37 -4.49
N PRO A 42 21.68 -12.19 -4.30
CA PRO A 42 22.55 -13.30 -3.89
C PRO A 42 22.24 -13.88 -2.50
N LEU A 43 21.50 -13.13 -1.68
CA LEU A 43 21.17 -13.47 -0.29
C LEU A 43 19.74 -13.99 -0.13
N LEU A 44 18.97 -13.98 -1.22
CA LEU A 44 17.56 -14.31 -1.22
C LEU A 44 17.32 -15.78 -1.59
N PRO A 45 16.28 -16.41 -1.03
CA PRO A 45 15.88 -17.74 -1.44
C PRO A 45 15.36 -17.71 -2.90
N PRO A 46 15.35 -18.85 -3.62
CA PRO A 46 14.87 -18.93 -5.00
C PRO A 46 13.45 -18.38 -5.21
N GLN A 47 12.60 -18.41 -4.18
CA GLN A 47 11.24 -17.86 -4.27
C GLN A 47 11.24 -16.32 -4.39
N LEU A 48 12.25 -15.66 -3.83
CA LEU A 48 12.42 -14.21 -3.89
C LEU A 48 13.48 -13.80 -4.94
N ASP A 49 13.81 -14.69 -5.90
CA ASP A 49 14.91 -14.48 -6.83
C ASP A 49 14.58 -13.59 -8.05
N PHE A 50 15.60 -13.36 -8.88
CA PHE A 50 15.50 -12.52 -10.08
C PHE A 50 14.64 -13.15 -11.20
N ALA A 51 14.36 -14.45 -11.15
CA ALA A 51 13.40 -15.10 -12.04
C ALA A 51 11.95 -14.82 -11.58
N THR A 52 11.69 -14.71 -10.27
CA THR A 52 10.43 -14.15 -9.74
C THR A 52 10.25 -12.67 -10.15
N LEU A 53 11.35 -11.90 -10.22
CA LEU A 53 11.36 -10.53 -10.73
C LEU A 53 11.08 -10.43 -12.24
N ARG A 54 11.70 -11.29 -13.06
CA ARG A 54 11.41 -11.35 -14.51
C ARG A 54 10.01 -11.88 -14.83
N GLY A 55 9.39 -12.60 -13.91
CA GLY A 55 8.01 -13.08 -14.02
C GLY A 55 6.92 -12.10 -13.57
N MET A 56 7.26 -10.89 -13.10
CA MET A 56 6.30 -9.90 -12.57
C MET A 56 5.33 -10.45 -11.50
N LYS A 57 5.61 -11.61 -10.89
CA LYS A 57 4.65 -12.31 -10.03
C LYS A 57 4.29 -11.46 -8.81
N VAL A 58 5.28 -10.80 -8.21
CA VAL A 58 5.10 -9.90 -7.06
C VAL A 58 4.53 -8.56 -7.49
N ALA A 59 4.93 -8.03 -8.65
CA ALA A 59 4.40 -6.76 -9.18
C ALA A 59 2.91 -6.85 -9.59
N GLY A 60 2.42 -8.05 -9.91
CA GLY A 60 1.00 -8.31 -10.18
C GLY A 60 0.16 -8.64 -8.94
N MET A 61 0.77 -8.75 -7.76
CA MET A 61 0.04 -9.00 -6.51
C MET A 61 -0.60 -7.73 -5.98
N THR A 62 -1.69 -7.88 -5.24
CA THR A 62 -2.19 -6.80 -4.38
C THR A 62 -1.17 -6.53 -3.27
N THR A 63 -1.19 -5.31 -2.71
CA THR A 63 -0.34 -4.88 -1.58
C THR A 63 -0.28 -5.95 -0.47
N SER A 64 -1.44 -6.43 -0.01
CA SER A 64 -1.49 -7.45 1.05
C SER A 64 -0.93 -8.82 0.62
N ASN A 65 -1.19 -9.25 -0.61
CA ASN A 65 -0.67 -10.53 -1.12
C ASN A 65 0.86 -10.48 -1.27
N MET A 66 1.38 -9.34 -1.70
CA MET A 66 2.83 -9.08 -1.72
C MET A 66 3.40 -9.16 -0.30
N GLY A 67 2.74 -8.53 0.67
CA GLY A 67 3.16 -8.60 2.07
C GLY A 67 3.21 -10.02 2.62
N GLN A 68 2.15 -10.81 2.38
CA GLN A 68 2.11 -12.23 2.74
C GLN A 68 3.22 -13.04 2.07
N TYR A 69 3.52 -12.74 0.80
CA TYR A 69 4.58 -13.40 0.04
C TYR A 69 5.94 -13.18 0.67
N PHE A 70 6.26 -11.94 1.07
CA PHE A 70 7.51 -11.65 1.76
C PHE A 70 7.59 -12.33 3.13
N LEU A 71 6.52 -12.30 3.94
CA LEU A 71 6.51 -12.98 5.23
C LEU A 71 6.74 -14.50 5.13
N ALA A 72 6.18 -15.13 4.10
CA ALA A 72 6.31 -16.57 3.90
C ALA A 72 7.72 -17.00 3.47
N HIS A 73 8.48 -16.11 2.82
CA HIS A 73 9.73 -16.48 2.16
C HIS A 73 10.98 -15.81 2.75
N ALA A 74 10.87 -14.60 3.32
CA ALA A 74 11.99 -13.87 3.91
C ALA A 74 12.80 -14.68 4.95
N PRO A 75 12.18 -15.52 5.83
CA PRO A 75 12.94 -16.33 6.79
C PRO A 75 13.91 -17.35 6.20
N ARG A 76 13.85 -17.58 4.88
CA ARG A 76 14.75 -18.50 4.16
C ARG A 76 15.95 -17.80 3.53
N SER A 77 16.10 -16.49 3.74
CA SER A 77 17.26 -15.72 3.29
C SER A 77 18.51 -16.19 4.04
N THR A 78 19.67 -16.14 3.38
CA THR A 78 20.95 -16.54 4.00
C THR A 78 21.53 -15.45 4.89
N ASP A 79 20.99 -14.24 4.83
CA ASP A 79 21.36 -13.08 5.64
C ASP A 79 20.18 -12.65 6.52
N GLU A 80 20.43 -12.54 7.83
CA GLU A 80 19.40 -12.21 8.82
C GLU A 80 18.90 -10.76 8.68
N GLY A 81 19.76 -9.82 8.30
CA GLY A 81 19.36 -8.42 8.07
C GLY A 81 18.46 -8.28 6.84
N VAL A 82 18.75 -9.02 5.77
CA VAL A 82 17.88 -9.11 4.60
C VAL A 82 16.55 -9.76 4.96
N ALA A 83 16.56 -10.85 5.74
CA ALA A 83 15.34 -11.49 6.22
C ALA A 83 14.47 -10.52 7.05
N GLU A 84 15.10 -9.75 7.95
CA GLU A 84 14.43 -8.73 8.77
C GLU A 84 13.77 -7.65 7.91
N TYR A 85 14.51 -7.12 6.94
CA TYR A 85 14.03 -6.08 6.05
C TYR A 85 12.79 -6.49 5.27
N TYR A 86 12.81 -7.68 4.64
CA TYR A 86 11.64 -8.18 3.92
C TYR A 86 10.48 -8.57 4.84
N ARG A 87 10.75 -8.95 6.09
CA ARG A 87 9.68 -9.20 7.07
C ARG A 87 8.99 -7.91 7.49
N ALA A 88 9.79 -6.87 7.78
CA ALA A 88 9.28 -5.53 8.08
C ALA A 88 8.47 -4.97 6.90
N GLY A 89 9.00 -5.08 5.68
CA GLY A 89 8.27 -4.73 4.45
C GLY A 89 6.98 -5.54 4.27
N GLY A 90 7.03 -6.84 4.57
CA GLY A 90 5.85 -7.71 4.50
C GLY A 90 4.73 -7.29 5.46
N GLN A 91 5.09 -7.00 6.71
CA GLN A 91 4.16 -6.49 7.73
C GLN A 91 3.56 -5.15 7.32
N ALA A 92 4.41 -4.22 6.88
CA ALA A 92 4.00 -2.90 6.39
C ALA A 92 2.93 -2.98 5.30
N LEU A 93 3.13 -3.84 4.30
CA LEU A 93 2.21 -4.01 3.18
C LEU A 93 0.89 -4.67 3.60
N ILE A 94 0.91 -5.60 4.55
CA ILE A 94 -0.30 -6.20 5.13
C ILE A 94 -1.11 -5.15 5.89
N GLU A 95 -0.45 -4.27 6.63
CA GLU A 95 -1.10 -3.23 7.43
C GLU A 95 -1.76 -2.16 6.54
N ILE A 96 -1.06 -1.69 5.51
CA ILE A 96 -1.54 -0.61 4.64
C ILE A 96 -2.57 -1.11 3.61
N GLY A 97 -2.44 -2.36 3.14
CA GLY A 97 -3.25 -2.91 2.05
C GLY A 97 -4.76 -2.76 2.23
N PRO A 98 -5.36 -3.12 3.39
CA PRO A 98 -6.78 -2.93 3.65
C PRO A 98 -7.23 -1.46 3.59
N LYS A 99 -6.41 -0.52 4.07
CA LYS A 99 -6.73 0.92 4.07
C LYS A 99 -6.69 1.48 2.63
N ARG A 100 -5.63 1.20 1.88
CA ARG A 100 -5.53 1.53 0.45
C ARG A 100 -6.70 0.96 -0.35
N ASN A 101 -7.10 -0.29 -0.07
CA ASN A 101 -8.24 -0.92 -0.73
C ASN A 101 -9.57 -0.27 -0.34
N ALA A 102 -9.74 0.17 0.91
CA ALA A 102 -10.93 0.92 1.32
C ALA A 102 -11.09 2.19 0.46
N MET A 103 -10.01 2.93 0.24
CA MET A 103 -10.02 4.14 -0.59
C MET A 103 -10.31 3.85 -2.07
N LEU A 104 -9.65 2.87 -2.67
CA LEU A 104 -9.79 2.60 -4.11
C LEU A 104 -11.11 1.90 -4.49
N HIS A 105 -11.75 1.26 -3.52
CA HIS A 105 -13.08 0.68 -3.69
C HIS A 105 -14.19 1.56 -3.10
N ALA A 106 -13.89 2.80 -2.72
CA ALA A 106 -14.89 3.78 -2.34
C ALA A 106 -15.60 4.35 -3.59
N ARG A 107 -16.66 5.12 -3.35
CA ARG A 107 -17.44 5.84 -4.36
C ARG A 107 -17.62 7.29 -3.92
N PRO A 108 -17.73 8.27 -4.83
CA PRO A 108 -18.10 9.62 -4.43
C PRO A 108 -19.43 9.62 -3.66
N GLY A 109 -19.48 10.36 -2.56
CA GLY A 109 -20.64 10.49 -1.70
C GLY A 109 -20.58 11.77 -0.89
N VAL A 110 -21.74 12.23 -0.46
CA VAL A 110 -21.89 13.41 0.41
C VAL A 110 -22.30 12.92 1.78
N ASP A 111 -21.65 13.43 2.83
CA ASP A 111 -22.11 13.18 4.19
C ASP A 111 -23.34 14.04 4.47
N GLY A 112 -24.48 13.40 4.73
CA GLY A 112 -25.71 14.08 5.10
C GLY A 112 -25.60 14.91 6.39
N ASN A 113 -24.58 14.64 7.22
CA ASN A 113 -24.31 15.37 8.45
C ASN A 113 -23.29 16.51 8.29
N ASP A 114 -22.60 16.61 7.15
CA ASP A 114 -21.70 17.72 6.87
C ASP A 114 -22.53 18.94 6.42
N PRO A 115 -22.56 20.04 7.19
CA PRO A 115 -23.31 21.24 6.80
C PRO A 115 -22.79 21.87 5.49
N GLN A 116 -21.55 21.57 5.08
CA GLN A 116 -20.97 22.02 3.82
C GLN A 116 -21.26 21.06 2.66
N GLN A 117 -21.86 19.89 2.93
CA GLN A 117 -22.24 18.88 1.94
C GLN A 117 -21.07 18.53 1.01
N LYS A 118 -19.86 18.41 1.56
CA LYS A 118 -18.67 18.17 0.74
C LYS A 118 -18.73 16.80 0.10
N LEU A 119 -18.26 16.74 -1.15
CA LEU A 119 -18.07 15.48 -1.85
C LEU A 119 -16.78 14.81 -1.37
N ARG A 120 -16.91 13.57 -0.90
CA ARG A 120 -15.82 12.75 -0.38
C ARG A 120 -15.96 11.32 -0.90
N LEU A 121 -14.94 10.51 -0.69
CA LEU A 121 -15.03 9.08 -0.92
C LEU A 121 -15.83 8.45 0.23
N LEU A 122 -16.84 7.66 -0.11
CA LEU A 122 -17.67 6.88 0.79
C LEU A 122 -17.41 5.40 0.51
N ARG A 123 -16.91 4.69 1.52
CA ARG A 123 -16.68 3.25 1.42
C ARG A 123 -17.87 2.50 2.00
N TRP A 124 -18.49 1.68 1.16
CA TRP A 124 -19.49 0.68 1.57
C TRP A 124 -18.84 -0.70 1.61
N ARG A 125 -18.92 -1.39 2.74
CA ARG A 125 -18.69 -2.83 2.83
C ARG A 125 -20.06 -3.53 2.84
N PRO A 126 -20.38 -4.32 1.81
CA PRO A 126 -21.62 -5.09 1.80
C PRO A 126 -21.59 -6.14 2.90
N ASP A 127 -22.77 -6.48 3.44
CA ASP A 127 -22.95 -7.61 4.33
C ASP A 127 -22.31 -8.86 3.74
N THR A 128 -21.46 -9.51 4.53
CA THR A 128 -21.04 -10.88 4.29
C THR A 128 -21.55 -11.71 5.46
N ASP A 129 -21.66 -13.04 5.31
CA ASP A 129 -22.40 -13.92 6.24
C ASP A 129 -22.03 -13.84 7.75
N HIS A 130 -21.03 -13.04 8.13
CA HIS A 130 -20.59 -12.85 9.51
C HIS A 130 -20.21 -11.39 9.92
N GLU A 131 -20.38 -10.37 9.05
CA GLU A 131 -19.99 -8.98 9.37
C GLU A 131 -21.07 -7.97 8.96
N LYS A 132 -21.46 -7.08 9.89
CA LYS A 132 -22.43 -6.01 9.63
C LYS A 132 -21.94 -5.12 8.49
N SER A 133 -22.88 -4.73 7.61
CA SER A 133 -22.66 -3.67 6.63
C SER A 133 -22.08 -2.41 7.29
N GLU A 134 -20.88 -2.00 6.87
CA GLU A 134 -20.20 -0.80 7.35
C GLU A 134 -20.09 0.23 6.22
N ALA A 135 -20.57 1.44 6.46
CA ALA A 135 -20.37 2.59 5.60
C ALA A 135 -19.62 3.66 6.38
N HIS A 136 -18.50 4.14 5.84
CA HIS A 136 -17.76 5.26 6.43
C HIS A 136 -17.24 6.21 5.35
N MET A 137 -17.21 7.49 5.72
CA MET A 137 -16.58 8.53 4.92
C MET A 137 -15.06 8.40 5.02
N ILE A 138 -14.39 8.56 3.89
CA ILE A 138 -12.95 8.78 3.79
C ILE A 138 -12.81 10.29 3.64
N ASP A 139 -12.84 10.96 4.77
CA ASP A 139 -12.71 12.41 4.88
C ASP A 139 -11.23 12.84 4.95
N ASP A 140 -11.00 14.12 5.25
CA ASP A 140 -9.65 14.67 5.37
C ASP A 140 -8.87 14.04 6.52
N GLU A 141 -9.51 13.83 7.67
CA GLU A 141 -8.87 13.29 8.87
C GLU A 141 -8.43 11.85 8.64
N TRP A 142 -9.29 11.03 8.04
CA TRP A 142 -8.96 9.65 7.68
C TRP A 142 -7.75 9.58 6.73
N ILE A 143 -7.69 10.48 5.74
CA ILE A 143 -6.57 10.49 4.78
C ILE A 143 -5.29 10.98 5.46
N ASP A 144 -5.37 12.02 6.30
CA ASP A 144 -4.22 12.57 7.00
C ASP A 144 -3.61 11.54 7.99
N ASP A 145 -4.45 10.77 8.68
CA ASP A 145 -4.04 9.63 9.52
C ASP A 145 -3.35 8.54 8.69
N LEU A 146 -3.93 8.17 7.54
CA LEU A 146 -3.32 7.19 6.65
C LEU A 146 -1.98 7.67 6.10
N ILE A 147 -1.86 8.93 5.69
CA ILE A 147 -0.59 9.51 5.23
C ILE A 147 0.47 9.40 6.33
N SER A 148 0.11 9.80 7.56
CA SER A 148 1.02 9.74 8.72
C SER A 148 1.47 8.31 8.99
N THR A 149 0.52 7.38 9.02
CA THR A 149 0.78 5.93 9.17
C THR A 149 1.74 5.41 8.09
N ILE A 150 1.52 5.74 6.82
CA ILE A 150 2.40 5.28 5.74
C ILE A 150 3.82 5.86 5.89
N ILE A 151 3.95 7.13 6.27
CA ILE A 151 5.26 7.77 6.49
C ILE A 151 6.02 7.09 7.63
N GLU A 152 5.36 6.79 8.74
CA GLU A 152 5.95 6.10 9.90
C GLU A 152 6.40 4.67 9.54
N ILE A 153 5.52 3.93 8.87
CA ILE A 153 5.81 2.58 8.39
C ILE A 153 6.99 2.60 7.42
N ARG A 154 6.97 3.51 6.44
CA ARG A 154 8.06 3.68 5.47
C ARG A 154 9.37 3.97 6.19
N THR A 155 9.37 4.87 7.17
CA THR A 155 10.56 5.21 7.95
C THR A 155 11.12 3.98 8.66
N SER A 156 10.24 3.16 9.24
CA SER A 156 10.62 1.92 9.93
C SER A 156 11.20 0.87 8.99
N VAL A 157 10.60 0.67 7.81
CA VAL A 157 11.12 -0.23 6.76
C VAL A 157 12.47 0.26 6.22
N VAL A 158 12.65 1.56 6.03
CA VAL A 158 13.93 2.12 5.59
C VAL A 158 15.01 1.96 6.66
N ALA A 159 14.65 2.09 7.95
CA ALA A 159 15.58 1.91 9.05
C ALA A 159 16.11 0.46 9.18
N SER A 160 15.30 -0.55 8.79
CA SER A 160 15.74 -1.96 8.78
C SER A 160 16.53 -2.35 7.54
N ARG A 161 16.60 -1.48 6.51
CA ARG A 161 17.25 -1.77 5.23
C ARG A 161 18.77 -1.98 5.41
N PRO A 162 19.31 -3.17 5.07
CA PRO A 162 20.73 -3.44 5.21
C PRO A 162 21.57 -2.50 4.35
N ARG A 163 22.72 -2.06 4.88
CA ARG A 163 23.79 -1.49 4.05
C ARG A 163 24.26 -2.60 3.09
N GLN A 164 24.70 -2.23 1.88
CA GLN A 164 25.18 -3.23 0.92
C GLN A 164 26.23 -4.12 1.61
N PRO A 165 26.19 -5.45 1.42
CA PRO A 165 27.35 -6.27 1.74
C PRO A 165 28.52 -5.69 0.95
N ARG A 166 29.67 -5.46 1.59
CA ARG A 166 30.89 -5.28 0.80
C ARG A 166 31.07 -6.57 0.01
N LEU A 167 31.23 -6.46 -1.31
CA LEU A 167 31.66 -7.59 -2.17
C LEU A 167 33.15 -7.91 -1.92
N ASP A 168 33.58 -7.88 -0.65
CA ASP A 168 34.94 -8.22 -0.25
C ASP A 168 35.00 -9.76 -0.12
N GLY A 169 35.08 -10.48 -1.25
CA GLY A 169 35.32 -11.93 -1.18
C GLY A 169 34.90 -12.81 -2.35
N LEU A 170 34.31 -12.27 -3.42
CA LEU A 170 34.08 -13.03 -4.65
C LEU A 170 35.11 -12.60 -5.71
N GLN A 171 36.29 -13.23 -5.63
CA GLN A 171 37.22 -13.39 -6.76
C GLN A 171 37.03 -14.79 -7.36
#